data_AF-A0A7Y2VLB7-F1
#
_entry.id   AF-A0A7Y2VLB7-F1
#
_cell.length_a   1.000
_cell.length_b   1.000
_cell.length_c   1.000
_cell.angle_alpha   90.00
_cell.angle_beta   90.00
_cell.angle_gamma   90.00
#
_symmetry.space_group_name_H-M   'P 1'
#
loop_
_entity.id
_entity.type
_entity.pdbx_description
1 polymer ?
#
loop_
_entity_poly.entity_id
_entity_poly.type
_entity_poly.pdbx_seq_one_letter_code
_entity_poly.pdbx_strand_id
1 'polypeptide(L)'
;MSDFLTMERQGGLLQISLKDDWVFRNLGMLQETLDSIDPGSEREVRFRCGGLKDFDLAGAWILYERSMDFEAVGLKTDFEGFRARHFKFLQHIIDIAAQREYIPGFFDPKPTHFVRDGIRTLGANTIDVVDSIGFIARAVLDGIKRPSRLVIGETIRQVHATGVAAIPIVTVICFLMGIVLAYQSARQLEQFGANIFMVDLVANSIFRELGVLLASIMVAGRSGSAFAAALGTMKLTEEVDALRVMGLNPNQVLIIPRVLGLVIALPLLTMFANAAGLLGGAFIGATVLDINWFA
;
A
#
# COMPACT_ATOMS: atom_id res chain seq x y z
N MET A 1 20.52 -26.62 -46.42
CA MET A 1 21.17 -25.30 -46.31
C MET A 1 20.06 -24.31 -46.16
N SER A 2 19.94 -23.68 -45.00
CA SER A 2 18.85 -22.75 -44.67
C SER A 2 18.89 -21.52 -45.57
N ASP A 3 17.77 -21.19 -46.22
CA ASP A 3 17.68 -20.03 -47.12
C ASP A 3 17.93 -18.68 -46.41
N PHE A 4 17.74 -18.62 -45.09
CA PHE A 4 17.76 -17.37 -44.31
C PHE A 4 19.11 -17.00 -43.69
N LEU A 5 20.10 -17.91 -43.65
CA LEU A 5 21.42 -17.60 -43.12
C LEU A 5 22.54 -18.44 -43.72
N THR A 6 23.75 -17.91 -43.66
CA THR A 6 24.99 -18.62 -43.98
C THR A 6 26.00 -18.45 -42.86
N MET A 7 26.67 -19.55 -42.49
CA MET A 7 27.63 -19.58 -41.39
C MET A 7 29.05 -19.73 -41.93
N GLU A 8 29.98 -18.94 -41.41
CA GLU A 8 31.42 -19.05 -41.66
C GLU A 8 32.15 -19.07 -40.32
N ARG A 9 33.12 -19.98 -40.18
CA ARG A 9 33.95 -20.09 -38.96
C ARG A 9 35.36 -19.60 -39.27
N GLN A 10 35.84 -18.62 -38.52
CA GLN A 10 37.20 -18.10 -38.66
C GLN A 10 37.83 -17.84 -37.29
N GLY A 11 38.82 -18.66 -36.91
CA GLY A 11 39.78 -18.35 -35.84
C GLY A 11 39.19 -18.01 -34.47
N GLY A 12 38.12 -18.68 -34.01
CA GLY A 12 37.48 -18.38 -32.72
C GLY A 12 36.17 -17.58 -32.85
N LEU A 13 35.82 -17.15 -34.07
CA LEU A 13 34.63 -16.38 -34.41
C LEU A 13 33.68 -17.20 -35.29
N LEU A 14 32.43 -17.35 -34.85
CA LEU A 14 31.32 -17.81 -35.67
C LEU A 14 30.63 -16.60 -36.31
N GLN A 15 30.76 -16.45 -37.61
CA GLN A 15 30.09 -15.38 -38.36
C GLN A 15 28.81 -15.90 -39.01
N ILE A 16 27.68 -15.31 -38.62
CA ILE A 16 26.35 -15.66 -39.11
C ILE A 16 25.87 -14.52 -40.01
N SER A 17 25.81 -14.76 -41.32
CA SER A 17 25.28 -13.77 -42.27
C SER A 17 23.81 -14.03 -42.53
N LEU A 18 22.97 -13.07 -42.14
CA LEU A 18 21.51 -13.13 -42.27
C LEU A 18 21.09 -12.68 -43.67
N LYS A 19 20.11 -13.39 -44.24
CA LYS A 19 19.61 -13.17 -45.60
C LYS A 19 18.07 -13.18 -45.62
N ASP A 20 17.53 -12.54 -46.65
CA ASP A 20 16.11 -12.52 -46.99
C ASP A 20 15.22 -11.84 -45.93
N ASP A 21 13.95 -12.25 -45.86
CA ASP A 21 12.88 -11.55 -45.13
C ASP A 21 12.70 -12.11 -43.72
N TRP A 22 13.03 -11.25 -42.74
CA TRP A 22 12.95 -11.52 -41.31
C TRP A 22 11.70 -10.86 -40.73
N VAL A 23 10.56 -11.45 -41.11
CA VAL A 23 9.22 -10.96 -40.77
C VAL A 23 8.39 -12.06 -40.10
N PHE A 24 7.36 -11.69 -39.36
CA PHE A 24 6.49 -12.59 -38.60
C PHE A 24 5.95 -13.78 -39.41
N ARG A 25 5.70 -13.59 -40.71
CA ARG A 25 5.25 -14.66 -41.63
C ARG A 25 6.21 -15.86 -41.66
N ASN A 26 7.50 -15.62 -41.51
CA ASN A 26 8.57 -16.62 -41.61
C ASN A 26 9.10 -17.06 -40.23
N LEU A 27 8.48 -16.59 -39.13
CA LEU A 27 9.02 -16.72 -37.77
C LEU A 27 9.34 -18.15 -37.36
N GLY A 28 8.45 -19.10 -37.67
CA GLY A 28 8.67 -20.52 -37.32
C GLY A 28 9.91 -21.11 -38.01
N MET A 29 10.12 -20.81 -39.29
CA MET A 29 11.31 -21.29 -40.03
C MET A 29 12.59 -20.59 -39.56
N LEU A 30 12.50 -19.30 -39.23
CA LEU A 30 13.62 -18.53 -38.68
C LEU A 30 14.05 -19.07 -37.31
N GLN A 31 13.09 -19.43 -36.45
CA GLN A 31 13.34 -20.02 -35.15
C GLN A 31 14.07 -21.35 -35.26
N GLU A 32 13.51 -22.29 -36.05
CA GLU A 32 14.12 -23.60 -36.27
C GLU A 32 15.54 -23.49 -36.85
N THR A 33 15.74 -22.53 -37.76
CA THR A 33 17.05 -22.26 -38.35
C THR A 33 18.05 -21.72 -37.32
N LEU A 34 17.63 -20.77 -36.47
CA LEU A 34 18.47 -20.18 -35.41
C LEU A 34 18.79 -21.18 -34.29
N ASP A 35 17.83 -22.03 -33.92
CA ASP A 35 17.98 -23.05 -32.89
C ASP A 35 18.95 -24.16 -33.34
N SER A 36 19.01 -24.44 -34.64
CA SER A 36 19.96 -25.39 -35.23
C SER A 36 21.43 -24.94 -35.19
N ILE A 37 21.70 -23.69 -34.81
CA ILE A 37 23.06 -23.14 -34.74
C ILE A 37 23.75 -23.66 -33.48
N ASP A 38 24.75 -24.52 -33.66
CA ASP A 38 25.66 -24.93 -32.60
C ASP A 38 26.96 -24.09 -32.65
N PRO A 39 27.26 -23.28 -31.62
CA PRO A 39 28.48 -22.48 -31.57
C PRO A 39 29.76 -23.33 -31.46
N GLY A 40 29.71 -24.56 -30.96
CA GLY A 40 30.88 -25.44 -30.83
C GLY A 40 31.97 -24.85 -29.93
N SER A 41 33.21 -24.75 -30.43
CA SER A 41 34.39 -24.25 -29.66
C SER A 41 34.71 -22.76 -29.86
N GLU A 42 33.85 -22.01 -30.55
CA GLU A 42 34.08 -20.59 -30.82
C GLU A 42 33.87 -19.76 -29.55
N ARG A 43 34.47 -18.57 -29.47
CA ARG A 43 34.35 -17.67 -28.30
C ARG A 43 33.51 -16.43 -28.58
N GLU A 44 33.32 -16.10 -29.86
CA GLU A 44 32.58 -14.94 -30.31
C GLU A 44 31.62 -15.34 -31.44
N VAL A 45 30.43 -14.76 -31.42
CA VAL A 45 29.41 -14.94 -32.48
C VAL A 45 29.05 -13.57 -33.03
N ARG A 46 29.14 -13.40 -34.35
CA ARG A 46 28.86 -12.12 -35.00
C ARG A 46 27.77 -12.25 -36.05
N PHE A 47 26.71 -11.48 -35.88
CA PHE A 47 25.57 -11.44 -36.79
C PHE A 47 25.74 -10.34 -37.83
N ARG A 48 25.99 -10.70 -39.08
CA ARG A 48 25.99 -9.77 -40.22
C ARG A 48 24.58 -9.60 -40.77
N CYS A 49 24.04 -8.40 -40.64
CA CYS A 49 22.65 -8.07 -40.93
C CYS A 49 22.46 -7.35 -42.28
N GLY A 50 23.52 -7.25 -43.09
CA GLY A 50 23.50 -6.54 -44.38
C GLY A 50 22.68 -7.19 -45.49
N GLY A 51 22.44 -8.51 -45.38
CA GLY A 51 21.66 -9.30 -46.33
C GLY A 51 20.14 -9.29 -46.09
N LEU A 52 19.68 -8.62 -45.02
CA LEU A 52 18.27 -8.50 -44.68
C LEU A 52 17.53 -7.60 -45.68
N LYS A 53 16.41 -8.11 -46.23
CA LYS A 53 15.52 -7.36 -47.14
C LYS A 53 14.45 -6.62 -46.34
N ASP A 54 13.52 -7.35 -45.74
CA ASP A 54 12.53 -6.85 -44.78
C ASP A 54 12.82 -7.35 -43.36
N PHE A 55 12.59 -6.49 -42.36
CA PHE A 55 12.88 -6.77 -40.94
C PHE A 55 11.83 -6.10 -40.05
N ASP A 56 11.08 -6.90 -39.29
CA ASP A 56 10.03 -6.42 -38.37
C ASP A 56 10.36 -6.68 -36.90
N LEU A 57 9.43 -6.33 -36.00
CA LEU A 57 9.61 -6.49 -34.55
C LEU A 57 9.78 -7.95 -34.13
N ALA A 58 9.12 -8.89 -34.81
CA ALA A 58 9.19 -10.32 -34.48
C ALA A 58 10.55 -10.90 -34.92
N GLY A 59 11.00 -10.56 -36.13
CA GLY A 59 12.34 -10.92 -36.61
C GLY A 59 13.46 -10.30 -35.77
N ALA A 60 13.26 -9.09 -35.27
CA ALA A 60 14.21 -8.44 -34.37
C ALA A 60 14.23 -9.08 -32.97
N TRP A 61 13.08 -9.45 -32.43
CA TRP A 61 12.97 -10.12 -31.13
C TRP A 61 13.66 -11.47 -31.14
N ILE A 62 13.41 -12.32 -32.14
CA ILE A 62 13.98 -13.67 -32.18
C ILE A 62 15.50 -13.66 -32.38
N LEU A 63 16.00 -12.71 -33.16
CA LEU A 63 17.43 -12.52 -33.35
C LEU A 63 18.11 -12.07 -32.06
N TYR A 64 17.47 -11.16 -31.32
CA TYR A 64 17.95 -10.67 -30.03
C TYR A 64 17.92 -11.78 -28.97
N GLU A 65 16.82 -12.53 -28.86
CA GLU A 65 16.68 -13.67 -27.96
C GLU A 65 17.80 -14.70 -28.20
N ARG A 66 18.09 -15.03 -29.46
CA ARG A 66 19.19 -15.96 -29.77
C ARG A 66 20.57 -15.41 -29.43
N SER A 67 20.80 -14.10 -29.58
CA SER A 67 22.07 -13.51 -29.11
C SER A 67 22.22 -13.61 -27.59
N MET A 68 21.12 -13.41 -26.84
CA MET A 68 21.14 -13.54 -25.39
C MET A 68 21.42 -14.99 -24.95
N ASP A 69 20.87 -15.98 -25.66
CA ASP A 69 21.18 -17.39 -25.39
C ASP A 69 22.68 -17.69 -25.54
N PHE A 70 23.33 -17.14 -26.56
CA PHE A 70 24.77 -17.30 -26.75
C PHE A 70 25.58 -16.58 -25.66
N GLU A 71 25.17 -15.39 -25.26
CA GLU A 71 25.81 -14.66 -24.15
C GLU A 71 25.67 -15.40 -22.81
N ALA A 72 24.53 -16.06 -22.57
CA ALA A 72 24.31 -16.88 -21.38
C ALA A 72 25.26 -18.08 -21.28
N VAL A 73 25.73 -18.61 -22.42
CA VAL A 73 26.73 -19.68 -22.50
C VAL A 73 28.17 -19.14 -22.47
N GLY A 74 28.33 -17.80 -22.34
CA GLY A 74 29.62 -17.13 -22.20
C GLY A 74 30.28 -16.73 -23.52
N LEU A 75 29.53 -16.75 -24.63
CA LEU A 75 29.99 -16.28 -25.94
C LEU A 75 29.78 -14.77 -26.04
N LYS A 76 30.75 -14.05 -26.58
CA LYS A 76 30.54 -12.62 -26.88
C LYS A 76 29.72 -12.50 -28.17
N THR A 77 28.62 -11.74 -28.15
CA THR A 77 27.84 -11.48 -29.37
C THR A 77 27.97 -10.05 -29.86
N ASP A 78 27.94 -9.87 -31.18
CA ASP A 78 27.93 -8.54 -31.80
C ASP A 78 27.09 -8.53 -33.08
N PHE A 79 26.57 -7.36 -33.43
CA PHE A 79 25.73 -7.15 -34.61
C PHE A 79 26.34 -6.12 -35.55
N GLU A 80 26.53 -6.48 -36.82
CA GLU A 80 27.12 -5.60 -37.83
C GLU A 80 26.24 -5.45 -39.07
N GLY A 81 26.35 -4.32 -39.76
CA GLY A 81 25.83 -4.15 -41.11
C GLY A 81 24.31 -3.92 -41.21
N PHE A 82 23.65 -3.45 -40.15
CA PHE A 82 22.26 -3.02 -40.26
C PHE A 82 22.10 -1.85 -41.22
N ARG A 83 21.06 -1.92 -42.06
CA ARG A 83 20.57 -0.75 -42.80
C ARG A 83 19.97 0.24 -41.81
N ALA A 84 20.11 1.54 -42.08
CA ALA A 84 19.64 2.62 -41.20
C ALA A 84 18.14 2.53 -40.81
N ARG A 85 17.31 1.92 -41.67
CA ARG A 85 15.87 1.68 -41.39
C ARG A 85 15.63 0.63 -40.30
N HIS A 86 16.49 -0.38 -40.19
CA HIS A 86 16.33 -1.51 -39.26
C HIS A 86 16.94 -1.22 -37.88
N PHE A 87 17.92 -0.32 -37.83
CA PHE A 87 18.60 0.09 -36.61
C PHE A 87 17.65 0.67 -35.55
N LYS A 88 16.64 1.46 -35.96
CA LYS A 88 15.66 2.03 -35.03
C LYS A 88 14.84 0.98 -34.28
N PHE A 89 14.49 -0.12 -34.94
CA PHE A 89 13.69 -1.19 -34.32
C PHE A 89 14.54 -2.01 -33.35
N LEU A 90 15.75 -2.39 -33.75
CA LEU A 90 16.65 -3.12 -32.86
C LEU A 90 17.04 -2.28 -31.65
N GLN A 91 17.37 -1.00 -31.84
CA GLN A 91 17.68 -0.10 -30.72
C GLN A 91 16.49 0.00 -29.76
N HIS A 92 15.26 0.09 -30.27
CA HIS A 92 14.07 0.14 -29.41
C HIS A 92 13.84 -1.17 -28.65
N ILE A 93 14.14 -2.33 -29.23
CA ILE A 93 14.07 -3.62 -28.53
C ILE A 93 15.20 -3.75 -27.51
N ILE A 94 16.43 -3.36 -27.85
CA ILE A 94 17.56 -3.33 -26.90
C ILE A 94 17.24 -2.38 -25.75
N ASP A 95 16.67 -1.20 -26.02
CA ASP A 95 16.29 -0.23 -25.00
C ASP A 95 15.15 -0.77 -24.11
N ILE A 96 14.13 -1.42 -24.69
CA ILE A 96 13.05 -2.10 -23.94
C ILE A 96 13.58 -3.30 -23.14
N ALA A 97 14.51 -4.07 -23.70
CA ALA A 97 15.13 -5.21 -23.04
C ALA A 97 16.09 -4.77 -21.93
N ALA A 98 16.81 -3.66 -22.11
CA ALA A 98 17.58 -2.99 -21.07
C ALA A 98 16.69 -2.37 -20.00
N GLN A 99 15.45 -2.00 -20.37
CA GLN A 99 14.39 -1.59 -19.43
C GLN A 99 13.63 -2.77 -18.82
N ARG A 100 13.87 -4.04 -19.19
CA ARG A 100 13.39 -5.15 -18.35
C ARG A 100 14.01 -4.91 -16.98
N GLU A 101 13.13 -4.60 -16.02
CA GLU A 101 13.46 -4.62 -14.61
C GLU A 101 14.28 -5.89 -14.36
N TYR A 102 15.53 -5.68 -13.96
CA TYR A 102 16.32 -6.69 -13.27
C TYR A 102 15.39 -7.45 -12.33
N ILE A 103 15.02 -8.70 -12.68
CA ILE A 103 14.26 -9.59 -11.82
C ILE A 103 15.30 -10.12 -10.81
N PRO A 104 15.36 -9.61 -9.57
CA PRO A 104 16.27 -10.16 -8.60
C PRO A 104 15.73 -11.54 -8.24
N GLY A 105 16.45 -12.63 -8.55
CA GLY A 105 16.09 -13.90 -7.90
C GLY A 105 16.49 -15.23 -8.53
N PHE A 106 17.02 -15.30 -9.76
CA PHE A 106 17.29 -16.64 -10.32
C PHE A 106 18.73 -17.14 -10.13
N PHE A 107 19.76 -16.28 -10.19
CA PHE A 107 21.17 -16.71 -10.03
C PHE A 107 22.10 -15.80 -9.24
N ASP A 108 21.60 -14.69 -8.67
CA ASP A 108 22.37 -13.85 -7.75
C ASP A 108 21.76 -13.95 -6.35
N PRO A 109 22.14 -14.93 -5.51
CA PRO A 109 21.89 -14.81 -4.09
C PRO A 109 22.72 -13.61 -3.60
N LYS A 110 22.09 -12.43 -3.57
CA LYS A 110 22.67 -11.27 -2.87
C LYS A 110 23.01 -11.75 -1.45
N PRO A 111 24.21 -11.47 -0.93
CA PRO A 111 24.53 -11.84 0.44
C PRO A 111 23.46 -11.21 1.34
N THR A 112 22.58 -12.04 1.88
CA THR A 112 21.49 -11.61 2.75
C THR A 112 22.10 -11.23 4.07
N HIS A 113 22.43 -9.95 4.21
CA HIS A 113 22.85 -9.40 5.47
C HIS A 113 21.59 -9.18 6.28
N PHE A 114 21.25 -10.15 7.14
CA PHE A 114 20.06 -10.11 8.01
C PHE A 114 19.83 -8.73 8.64
N VAL A 115 20.91 -8.08 9.10
CA VAL A 115 20.87 -6.72 9.66
C VAL A 115 20.53 -5.66 8.61
N ARG A 116 21.16 -5.69 7.43
CA ARG A 116 20.91 -4.73 6.34
C ARG A 116 19.49 -4.87 5.77
N ASP A 117 19.05 -6.10 5.56
CA ASP A 117 17.72 -6.40 5.03
C ASP A 117 16.64 -6.09 6.07
N GLY A 118 16.91 -6.34 7.35
CA GLY A 118 16.08 -5.89 8.46
C GLY A 118 15.94 -4.37 8.50
N ILE A 119 17.06 -3.64 8.44
CA ILE A 119 17.06 -2.16 8.40
C ILE A 119 16.33 -1.64 7.16
N ARG A 120 16.54 -2.26 5.99
CA ARG A 120 15.89 -1.86 4.74
C ARG A 120 14.38 -2.06 4.81
N THR A 121 13.93 -3.19 5.34
CA THR A 121 12.50 -3.50 5.47
C THR A 121 11.84 -2.58 6.49
N LEU A 122 12.49 -2.32 7.62
CA LEU A 122 12.02 -1.33 8.59
C LEU A 122 11.94 0.07 8.00
N GLY A 123 12.97 0.48 7.25
CA GLY A 123 13.00 1.76 6.56
C GLY A 123 11.86 1.91 5.55
N ALA A 124 11.64 0.89 4.70
CA ALA A 124 10.55 0.87 3.73
C ALA A 124 9.18 0.96 4.42
N ASN A 125 8.92 0.09 5.41
CA ASN A 125 7.64 0.09 6.14
C ASN A 125 7.38 1.41 6.87
N THR A 126 8.43 2.03 7.41
CA THR A 126 8.30 3.33 8.09
C THR A 126 7.90 4.43 7.10
N ILE A 127 8.53 4.46 5.92
CA ILE A 127 8.20 5.42 4.87
C ILE A 127 6.75 5.24 4.42
N ASP A 128 6.30 4.00 4.22
CA ASP A 128 4.92 3.70 3.79
C ASP A 128 3.88 4.13 4.82
N VAL A 129 4.17 3.93 6.12
CA VAL A 129 3.31 4.40 7.22
C VAL A 129 3.25 5.93 7.25
N VAL A 130 4.39 6.60 7.11
CA VAL A 130 4.45 8.08 7.09
C VAL A 130 3.69 8.63 5.89
N ASP A 131 3.85 8.05 4.70
CA ASP A 131 3.10 8.48 3.51
C ASP A 131 1.59 8.26 3.68
N SER A 132 1.18 7.12 4.23
CA SER A 132 -0.23 6.81 4.52
C SER A 132 -0.85 7.82 5.48
N ILE A 133 -0.15 8.15 6.57
CA ILE A 133 -0.59 9.18 7.52
C ILE A 133 -0.66 10.55 6.84
N GLY A 134 0.36 10.91 6.06
CA GLY A 134 0.43 12.16 5.32
C GLY A 134 -0.67 12.30 4.26
N PHE A 135 -1.07 11.20 3.63
CA PHE A 135 -2.21 11.15 2.71
C PHE A 135 -3.53 11.40 3.45
N ILE A 136 -3.77 10.70 4.57
CA ILE A 136 -4.99 10.87 5.36
C ILE A 136 -5.09 12.30 5.89
N ALA A 137 -4.01 12.84 6.44
CA ALA A 137 -3.98 14.21 6.96
C ALA A 137 -4.31 15.24 5.87
N ARG A 138 -3.68 15.12 4.70
CA ARG A 138 -3.98 15.99 3.55
C ARG A 138 -5.44 15.87 3.12
N ALA A 139 -5.97 14.66 3.03
CA ALA A 139 -7.34 14.45 2.59
C ALA A 139 -8.39 14.98 3.59
N VAL A 140 -8.11 14.90 4.90
CA VAL A 140 -8.95 15.55 5.93
C VAL A 140 -8.91 17.07 5.77
N LEU A 141 -7.71 17.66 5.64
CA LEU A 141 -7.55 19.11 5.46
C LEU A 141 -8.20 19.61 4.17
N ASP A 142 -8.05 18.88 3.08
CA ASP A 142 -8.68 19.19 1.80
C ASP A 142 -10.20 19.04 1.87
N GLY A 143 -10.70 18.04 2.60
CA GLY A 143 -12.12 17.85 2.86
C GLY A 143 -12.74 19.03 3.61
N ILE A 144 -12.04 19.57 4.61
CA ILE A 144 -12.45 20.77 5.34
C ILE A 144 -12.47 22.00 4.42
N LYS A 145 -11.44 22.16 3.58
CA LYS A 145 -11.31 23.32 2.67
C LYS A 145 -12.27 23.25 1.47
N ARG A 146 -12.60 22.05 0.99
CA ARG A 146 -13.40 21.81 -0.22
C ARG A 146 -14.45 20.72 0.05
N PRO A 147 -15.55 21.05 0.76
CA PRO A 147 -16.57 20.08 1.14
C PRO A 147 -17.31 19.47 -0.07
N SER A 148 -17.29 20.13 -1.24
CA SER A 148 -17.86 19.60 -2.48
C SER A 148 -17.16 18.36 -3.03
N ARG A 149 -15.95 18.05 -2.56
CA ARG A 149 -15.21 16.83 -2.93
C ARG A 149 -15.53 15.65 -2.01
N LEU A 150 -16.30 15.86 -0.96
CA LEU A 150 -16.64 14.83 0.00
C LEU A 150 -17.90 14.07 -0.41
N VAL A 151 -17.88 12.76 -0.22
CA VAL A 151 -19.08 11.92 -0.34
C VAL A 151 -19.90 12.10 0.94
N ILE A 152 -20.67 13.19 1.00
CA ILE A 152 -21.38 13.63 2.22
C ILE A 152 -22.29 12.53 2.77
N GLY A 153 -23.03 11.83 1.91
CA GLY A 153 -23.93 10.75 2.32
C GLY A 153 -23.20 9.62 3.06
N GLU A 154 -22.05 9.20 2.54
CA GLU A 154 -21.23 8.17 3.19
C GLU A 154 -20.62 8.68 4.49
N THR A 155 -20.15 9.93 4.55
CA THR A 155 -19.61 10.52 5.79
C THR A 155 -20.67 10.56 6.89
N ILE A 156 -21.91 10.97 6.58
CA ILE A 156 -23.02 10.97 7.55
C ILE A 156 -23.30 9.56 8.04
N ARG A 157 -23.33 8.58 7.12
CA ARG A 157 -23.50 7.16 7.48
C ARG A 157 -22.40 6.70 8.45
N GLN A 158 -21.16 7.12 8.22
CA GLN A 158 -20.04 6.81 9.12
C GLN A 158 -20.18 7.50 10.47
N VAL A 159 -20.59 8.77 10.55
CA VAL A 159 -20.85 9.46 11.83
C VAL A 159 -21.92 8.73 12.64
N HIS A 160 -22.99 8.28 11.99
CA HIS A 160 -24.03 7.50 12.67
C HIS A 160 -23.51 6.14 13.15
N ALA A 161 -22.79 5.41 12.29
CA ALA A 161 -22.27 4.08 12.60
C ALA A 161 -21.18 4.09 13.69
N THR A 162 -20.29 5.09 13.70
CA THR A 162 -19.20 5.18 14.69
C THR A 162 -19.58 5.96 15.93
N GLY A 163 -20.40 6.99 15.80
CA GLY A 163 -20.86 7.85 16.87
C GLY A 163 -22.11 7.30 17.55
N VAL A 164 -23.26 7.46 16.90
CA VAL A 164 -24.58 7.17 17.50
C VAL A 164 -24.66 5.75 18.02
N ALA A 165 -24.22 4.77 17.22
CA ALA A 165 -24.27 3.38 17.64
C ALA A 165 -23.37 3.09 18.86
N ALA A 166 -22.37 3.93 19.17
CA ALA A 166 -21.40 3.75 20.26
C ALA A 166 -21.82 4.39 21.57
N ILE A 167 -22.77 5.33 21.53
CA ILE A 167 -23.27 6.04 22.71
C ILE A 167 -23.63 5.08 23.85
N PRO A 168 -24.44 4.00 23.68
CA PRO A 168 -24.88 3.18 24.80
C PRO A 168 -23.73 2.55 25.58
N ILE A 169 -22.73 2.01 24.87
CA ILE A 169 -21.60 1.32 25.51
C ILE A 169 -20.66 2.34 26.17
N VAL A 170 -20.38 3.47 25.51
CA VAL A 170 -19.54 4.54 26.06
C VAL A 170 -20.18 5.13 27.32
N THR A 171 -21.49 5.40 27.29
CA THR A 171 -22.24 5.94 28.44
C THR A 171 -22.18 4.99 29.63
N VAL A 172 -22.44 3.69 29.44
CA VAL A 172 -22.40 2.72 30.56
C VAL A 172 -21.00 2.62 31.16
N ILE A 173 -19.97 2.49 30.33
CA ILE A 173 -18.59 2.38 30.82
C ILE A 173 -18.18 3.66 31.57
N CYS A 174 -18.44 4.84 31.00
CA CYS A 174 -18.05 6.09 31.64
C CYS A 174 -18.84 6.35 32.93
N PHE A 175 -20.12 5.99 32.97
CA PHE A 175 -20.93 6.07 34.19
C PHE A 175 -20.35 5.21 35.31
N LEU A 176 -20.04 3.94 35.03
CA LEU A 176 -19.43 3.05 36.02
C LEU A 176 -18.04 3.54 36.45
N MET A 177 -17.24 4.06 35.52
CA MET A 177 -15.95 4.67 35.84
C MET A 177 -16.09 5.92 36.71
N GLY A 178 -17.14 6.73 36.49
CA GLY A 178 -17.47 7.86 37.35
C GLY A 178 -17.80 7.45 38.79
N ILE A 179 -18.57 6.37 38.96
CA ILE A 179 -18.86 5.76 40.27
C ILE A 179 -17.57 5.33 40.97
N VAL A 180 -16.72 4.56 40.27
CA VAL A 180 -15.47 4.03 40.83
C VAL A 180 -14.54 5.17 41.24
N LEU A 181 -14.39 6.18 40.38
CA LEU A 181 -13.54 7.32 40.66
C LEU A 181 -14.05 8.12 41.86
N ALA A 182 -15.33 8.47 41.89
CA ALA A 182 -15.90 9.23 43.00
C ALA A 182 -15.80 8.48 44.33
N TYR A 183 -16.04 7.17 44.34
CA TYR A 183 -15.89 6.36 45.55
C TYR A 183 -14.44 6.33 46.03
N GLN A 184 -13.47 6.17 45.13
CA GLN A 184 -12.04 6.19 45.47
C GLN A 184 -11.61 7.56 45.98
N SER A 185 -12.00 8.63 45.31
CA SER A 185 -11.67 10.00 45.69
C SER A 185 -12.30 10.38 47.02
N ALA A 186 -13.56 10.01 47.27
CA ALA A 186 -14.23 10.21 48.55
C ALA A 186 -13.45 9.58 49.70
N ARG A 187 -13.12 8.29 49.59
CA ARG A 187 -12.35 7.57 50.62
C ARG A 187 -10.96 8.15 50.85
N GLN A 188 -10.32 8.66 49.80
CA GLN A 188 -8.99 9.23 49.91
C GLN A 188 -9.01 10.62 50.55
N LEU A 189 -9.98 11.47 50.21
CA LEU A 189 -10.13 12.81 50.78
C LEU A 189 -10.67 12.79 52.21
N GLU A 190 -11.46 11.78 52.57
CA GLU A 190 -11.99 11.57 53.92
C GLU A 190 -10.85 11.50 54.95
N GLN A 191 -9.73 10.86 54.61
CA GLN A 191 -8.54 10.74 55.46
C GLN A 191 -7.87 12.09 55.76
N PHE A 192 -8.08 13.09 54.90
CA PHE A 192 -7.55 14.44 55.05
C PHE A 192 -8.60 15.46 55.51
N GLY A 193 -9.84 15.01 55.78
CA GLY A 193 -10.97 15.89 56.11
C GLY A 193 -11.41 16.80 54.95
N ALA A 194 -11.09 16.43 53.71
CA ALA A 194 -11.18 17.30 52.54
C ALA A 194 -12.34 16.93 51.58
N ASN A 195 -13.38 16.24 52.05
CA ASN A 195 -14.44 15.65 51.22
C ASN A 195 -15.15 16.61 50.26
N ILE A 196 -15.20 17.91 50.59
CA ILE A 196 -15.80 18.94 49.71
C ILE A 196 -15.11 19.04 48.33
N PHE A 197 -13.82 18.73 48.25
CA PHE A 197 -13.06 18.80 47.00
C PHE A 197 -13.22 17.55 46.12
N MET A 198 -14.02 16.57 46.56
CA MET A 198 -14.28 15.35 45.79
C MET A 198 -14.92 15.69 44.44
N VAL A 199 -15.90 16.60 44.43
CA VAL A 199 -16.62 17.01 43.22
C VAL A 199 -15.68 17.64 42.21
N ASP A 200 -14.81 18.55 42.65
CA ASP A 200 -13.83 19.21 41.78
C ASP A 200 -12.83 18.21 41.20
N LEU A 201 -12.36 17.27 42.02
CA LEU A 201 -11.43 16.24 41.59
C LEU A 201 -12.06 15.33 40.52
N VAL A 202 -13.26 14.80 40.79
CA VAL A 202 -13.98 13.93 39.85
C VAL A 202 -14.29 14.65 38.55
N ALA A 203 -14.81 15.88 38.61
CA ALA A 203 -15.13 16.66 37.43
C ALA A 203 -13.90 16.96 36.58
N ASN A 204 -12.82 17.44 37.20
CA ASN A 204 -11.59 17.77 36.49
C ASN A 204 -10.95 16.51 35.87
N SER A 205 -10.89 15.40 36.61
CA SER A 205 -10.37 14.12 36.10
C SER A 205 -11.17 13.59 34.91
N ILE A 206 -12.50 13.69 34.93
CA ILE A 206 -13.34 13.24 33.81
C ILE A 206 -13.14 14.13 32.59
N PHE A 207 -13.30 15.44 32.73
CA PHE A 207 -13.22 16.36 31.58
C PHE A 207 -11.84 16.43 30.95
N ARG A 208 -10.78 16.37 31.75
CA ARG A 208 -9.42 16.60 31.29
C ARG A 208 -8.75 15.34 30.76
N GLU A 209 -9.10 14.18 31.30
CA GLU A 209 -8.36 12.95 31.07
C GLU A 209 -9.28 11.78 30.69
N LEU A 210 -10.14 11.34 31.61
CA LEU A 210 -10.81 10.04 31.49
C LEU A 210 -11.89 10.00 30.41
N GLY A 211 -12.72 11.04 30.27
CA GLY A 211 -13.83 11.01 29.33
C GLY A 211 -13.38 10.91 27.87
N VAL A 212 -12.38 11.72 27.49
CA VAL A 212 -11.78 11.66 26.14
C VAL A 212 -10.99 10.37 25.93
N LEU A 213 -10.24 9.91 26.94
CA LEU A 213 -9.43 8.70 26.84
C LEU A 213 -10.31 7.45 26.66
N LEU A 214 -11.34 7.30 27.49
CA LEU A 214 -12.25 6.16 27.42
C LEU A 214 -13.05 6.16 26.12
N ALA A 215 -13.58 7.30 25.70
CA ALA A 215 -14.26 7.43 24.42
C ALA A 215 -13.32 7.05 23.25
N SER A 216 -12.08 7.51 23.27
CA SER A 216 -11.08 7.23 22.23
C SER A 216 -10.70 5.76 22.14
N ILE A 217 -10.41 5.11 23.26
CA ILE A 217 -10.07 3.69 23.30
C ILE A 217 -11.24 2.84 22.81
N MET A 218 -12.47 3.17 23.24
CA MET A 218 -13.68 2.48 22.80
C MET A 218 -13.90 2.58 21.29
N VAL A 219 -13.76 3.78 20.73
CA VAL A 219 -13.91 4.02 19.30
C VAL A 219 -12.81 3.29 18.51
N ALA A 220 -11.56 3.35 18.98
CA ALA A 220 -10.44 2.65 18.35
C ALA A 220 -10.66 1.13 18.30
N GLY A 221 -11.16 0.54 19.38
CA GLY A 221 -11.50 -0.88 19.43
C GLY A 221 -12.68 -1.22 18.53
N ARG A 222 -13.87 -0.71 18.84
CA ARG A 222 -15.11 -1.12 18.17
C ARG A 222 -15.16 -0.70 16.72
N SER A 223 -14.96 0.59 16.45
CA SER A 223 -15.07 1.12 15.09
C SER A 223 -13.86 0.72 14.24
N GLY A 224 -12.66 0.67 14.83
CA GLY A 224 -11.46 0.21 14.14
C GLY A 224 -11.58 -1.25 13.67
N SER A 225 -12.00 -2.16 14.55
CA SER A 225 -12.24 -3.56 14.16
C SER A 225 -13.35 -3.70 13.13
N ALA A 226 -14.45 -2.96 13.26
CA ALA A 226 -15.53 -2.99 12.27
C ALA A 226 -15.07 -2.48 10.89
N PHE A 227 -14.22 -1.46 10.86
CA PHE A 227 -13.66 -0.93 9.62
C PHE A 227 -12.66 -1.88 8.98
N ALA A 228 -11.78 -2.50 9.78
CA ALA A 228 -10.84 -3.50 9.29
C ALA A 228 -11.59 -4.71 8.70
N ALA A 229 -12.62 -5.19 9.39
CA ALA A 229 -13.48 -6.25 8.88
C ALA A 229 -14.17 -5.86 7.57
N ALA A 230 -14.82 -4.69 7.52
CA ALA A 230 -15.53 -4.24 6.33
C ALA A 230 -14.59 -4.01 5.13
N LEU A 231 -13.42 -3.38 5.32
CA LEU A 231 -12.46 -3.20 4.24
C LEU A 231 -11.83 -4.53 3.82
N GLY A 232 -11.61 -5.45 4.76
CA GLY A 232 -11.16 -6.81 4.49
C GLY A 232 -12.15 -7.57 3.63
N THR A 233 -13.45 -7.55 3.97
CA THR A 233 -14.49 -8.21 3.17
C THR A 233 -14.58 -7.60 1.78
N MET A 234 -14.60 -6.26 1.67
CA MET A 234 -14.65 -5.56 0.37
C MET A 234 -13.43 -5.88 -0.51
N LYS A 235 -12.28 -6.17 0.09
CA LYS A 235 -11.09 -6.60 -0.66
C LYS A 235 -11.18 -8.05 -1.10
N LEU A 236 -11.72 -8.94 -0.25
CA LEU A 236 -11.95 -10.35 -0.57
C LEU A 236 -13.05 -10.55 -1.63
N THR A 237 -14.05 -9.66 -1.68
CA THR A 237 -15.13 -9.67 -2.67
C THR A 237 -14.80 -8.86 -3.93
N GLU A 238 -13.56 -8.40 -4.08
CA GLU A 238 -13.07 -7.59 -5.22
C GLU A 238 -13.83 -6.25 -5.44
N GLU A 239 -14.65 -5.80 -4.47
CA GLU A 239 -15.37 -4.53 -4.55
C GLU A 239 -14.41 -3.33 -4.66
N VAL A 240 -13.24 -3.41 -4.01
CA VAL A 240 -12.20 -2.37 -4.08
C VAL A 240 -11.63 -2.24 -5.50
N ASP A 241 -11.43 -3.36 -6.19
CA ASP A 241 -10.90 -3.36 -7.56
C ASP A 241 -11.98 -3.00 -8.57
N ALA A 242 -13.23 -3.39 -8.33
CA ALA A 242 -14.38 -2.93 -9.10
C ALA A 242 -14.48 -1.39 -9.11
N LEU A 243 -14.28 -0.73 -7.97
CA LEU A 243 -14.24 0.74 -7.90
C LEU A 243 -13.14 1.34 -8.77
N ARG A 244 -11.95 0.71 -8.84
CA ARG A 244 -10.86 1.16 -9.70
C ARG A 244 -11.21 1.03 -11.18
N VAL A 245 -11.86 -0.05 -11.58
CA VAL A 245 -12.34 -0.28 -12.96
C VAL A 245 -13.40 0.77 -13.35
N MET A 246 -14.24 1.20 -12.41
CA MET A 246 -15.19 2.29 -12.61
C MET A 246 -14.54 3.69 -12.68
N GLY A 247 -13.21 3.78 -12.56
CA GLY A 247 -12.47 5.06 -12.58
C GLY A 247 -12.58 5.85 -11.28
N LEU A 248 -13.09 5.24 -10.19
CA LEU A 248 -13.19 5.87 -8.89
C LEU A 248 -11.92 5.61 -8.06
N ASN A 249 -11.49 6.60 -7.28
CA ASN A 249 -10.39 6.43 -6.34
C ASN A 249 -10.91 5.78 -5.05
N PRO A 250 -10.53 4.52 -4.72
CA PRO A 250 -11.04 3.82 -3.55
C PRO A 250 -10.70 4.53 -2.24
N ASN A 251 -9.55 5.22 -2.16
CA ASN A 251 -9.16 5.93 -0.95
C ASN A 251 -10.14 7.07 -0.65
N GLN A 252 -10.58 7.80 -1.68
CA GLN A 252 -11.53 8.91 -1.53
C GLN A 252 -12.94 8.45 -1.16
N VAL A 253 -13.38 7.30 -1.70
CA VAL A 253 -14.74 6.80 -1.49
C VAL A 253 -14.85 5.96 -0.22
N LEU A 254 -13.80 5.22 0.15
CA LEU A 254 -13.82 4.30 1.30
C LEU A 254 -13.14 4.89 2.54
N ILE A 255 -11.91 5.36 2.43
CA ILE A 255 -11.10 5.72 3.61
C ILE A 255 -11.53 7.08 4.16
N ILE A 256 -11.65 8.09 3.29
CA ILE A 256 -11.91 9.47 3.74
C ILE A 256 -13.22 9.64 4.51
N PRO A 257 -14.37 9.09 4.08
CA PRO A 257 -15.62 9.23 4.83
C PRO A 257 -15.55 8.59 6.22
N ARG A 258 -14.81 7.49 6.37
CA ARG A 258 -14.61 6.81 7.66
C ARG A 258 -13.77 7.66 8.61
N VAL A 259 -12.66 8.21 8.11
CA VAL A 259 -11.79 9.09 8.91
C VAL A 259 -12.53 10.36 9.33
N LEU A 260 -13.21 11.03 8.40
CA LEU A 260 -14.00 12.22 8.72
C LEU A 260 -15.13 11.91 9.69
N GLY A 261 -15.80 10.77 9.51
CA GLY A 261 -16.81 10.28 10.43
C GLY A 261 -16.26 10.13 11.85
N LEU A 262 -15.06 9.57 12.01
CA LEU A 262 -14.38 9.46 13.31
C LEU A 262 -14.01 10.82 13.91
N VAL A 263 -13.44 11.72 13.10
CA VAL A 263 -13.05 13.07 13.56
C VAL A 263 -14.25 13.85 14.08
N ILE A 264 -15.43 13.67 13.48
CA ILE A 264 -16.68 14.32 13.90
C ILE A 264 -17.32 13.58 15.08
N ALA A 265 -17.34 12.25 15.05
CA ALA A 265 -17.99 11.44 16.08
C ALA A 265 -17.26 11.47 17.43
N LEU A 266 -15.92 11.55 17.43
CA LEU A 266 -15.12 11.44 18.66
C LEU A 266 -15.37 12.59 19.66
N PRO A 267 -15.40 13.88 19.26
CA PRO A 267 -15.75 14.97 20.17
C PRO A 267 -17.17 14.83 20.72
N LEU A 268 -18.13 14.44 19.87
CA LEU A 268 -19.52 14.23 20.27
C LEU A 268 -19.64 13.11 21.30
N LEU A 269 -18.98 11.98 21.06
CA LEU A 269 -18.93 10.86 22.01
C LEU A 269 -18.25 11.25 23.31
N THR A 270 -17.21 12.08 23.27
CA THR A 270 -16.54 12.60 24.46
C THR A 270 -17.49 13.43 25.33
N MET A 271 -18.39 14.21 24.72
CA MET A 271 -19.42 14.94 25.48
C MET A 271 -20.36 13.99 26.22
N PHE A 272 -20.81 12.91 25.56
CA PHE A 272 -21.64 11.88 26.21
C PHE A 272 -20.89 11.11 27.30
N ALA A 273 -19.61 10.80 27.07
CA ALA A 273 -18.72 10.17 28.05
C ALA A 273 -18.58 11.03 29.31
N ASN A 274 -18.30 12.32 29.14
CA ASN A 274 -18.18 13.28 30.25
C ASN A 274 -19.48 13.39 31.03
N ALA A 275 -20.61 13.57 30.34
CA ALA A 275 -21.92 13.65 30.99
C ALA A 275 -22.22 12.38 31.80
N ALA A 276 -22.00 11.20 31.22
CA ALA A 276 -22.23 9.93 31.90
C ALA A 276 -21.31 9.74 33.11
N GLY A 277 -20.02 10.08 32.99
CA GLY A 277 -19.07 10.00 34.09
C GLY A 277 -19.44 10.91 35.26
N LEU A 278 -19.86 12.14 34.98
CA LEU A 278 -20.31 13.07 36.01
C LEU A 278 -21.57 12.56 36.71
N LEU A 279 -22.52 12.00 35.97
CA LEU A 279 -23.72 11.40 36.55
C LEU A 279 -23.38 10.21 37.48
N GLY A 280 -22.38 9.41 37.10
CA GLY A 280 -21.88 8.32 37.96
C GLY A 280 -21.22 8.84 39.24
N GLY A 281 -20.41 9.89 39.13
CA GLY A 281 -19.78 10.51 40.31
C GLY A 281 -20.79 11.19 41.24
N ALA A 282 -21.75 11.90 40.65
CA ALA A 282 -22.89 12.50 41.33
C ALA A 282 -23.72 11.48 42.11
N PHE A 283 -23.96 10.30 41.53
CA PHE A 283 -24.69 9.22 42.20
C PHE A 283 -23.99 8.79 43.51
N ILE A 284 -22.66 8.70 43.51
CA ILE A 284 -21.88 8.41 44.73
C ILE A 284 -21.87 9.59 45.71
N GLY A 285 -21.70 10.82 45.22
CA GLY A 285 -21.75 12.02 46.06
C GLY A 285 -23.06 12.13 46.84
N ALA A 286 -24.19 11.82 46.20
CA ALA A 286 -25.51 11.85 46.82
C ALA A 286 -25.76 10.71 47.81
N THR A 287 -25.22 9.51 47.55
CA THR A 287 -25.53 8.30 48.34
C THR A 287 -24.56 8.03 49.48
N VAL A 288 -23.27 8.35 49.30
CA VAL A 288 -22.21 8.00 50.26
C VAL A 288 -21.84 9.18 51.15
N LEU A 289 -21.96 10.42 50.64
CA LEU A 289 -21.45 11.61 51.32
C LEU A 289 -22.55 12.58 51.78
N ASP A 290 -23.84 12.28 51.53
CA ASP A 290 -24.99 13.17 51.81
C ASP A 290 -24.75 14.63 51.32
N ILE A 291 -24.01 14.80 50.22
CA ILE A 291 -23.75 16.11 49.66
C ILE A 291 -25.04 16.58 48.99
N ASN A 292 -25.74 17.52 49.63
CA ASN A 292 -26.95 18.13 49.10
C ASN A 292 -26.66 18.86 47.79
N TRP A 293 -27.51 18.63 46.78
CA TRP A 293 -27.39 19.20 45.43
C TRP A 293 -27.61 20.73 45.37
N PHE A 294 -28.05 21.34 46.48
CA PHE A 294 -28.55 22.72 46.56
C PHE A 294 -27.89 23.58 47.65
N ALA A 295 -26.72 23.19 48.18
CA ALA A 295 -26.01 23.97 49.20
C ALA A 295 -24.94 24.89 48.58
#